data_AF-A0AAU6GKA2-F1
#
_entry.id   AF-A0AAU6GKA2-F1
#
_cell.length_a   1.000
_cell.length_b   1.000
_cell.length_c   1.000
_cell.angle_alpha   90.00
_cell.angle_beta   90.00
_cell.angle_gamma   90.00
#
_symmetry.space_group_name_H-M   'P 1'
#
loop_
_entity.id
_entity.type
_entity.pdbx_description
1 polymer ?
#
loop_
_entity_poly.entity_id
_entity_poly.type
_entity_poly.pdbx_seq_one_letter_code
_entity_poly.pdbx_strand_id
1 'polypeptide(L)'
;MTLDRADAAPPLLIPSGSAINPMVLDRPMLLPVLDTNALLVEACAVAKSGGRQDRVTALTATGRATPYIAAHVPGEIDEHLAKVAVDFQVSERQARRVLDQQILPNLRVVDLEIRDHLSPRTRHILRVDREIPQKYRGDPDDAPTMALAEFLAPSVIVTQDSVFSRFGFAVIEWIPVVQSVMRMAGLEATAANALVAIDWALQLSGAGIHRLVVLMRRNPLAATIAVGGLLLWCYQNGYLTRDNWRQRLSRAGEATVPLLKLANAGMTEHKALSDSLLVVKPPAYPTCEQLAARYLARCGRPLTPGDLSDALARRSHTISAAQLKRDMEKHAAFVRAPGDLWTVGRPVRR
;
A
#
# COMPACT_ATOMS: atom_id res chain seq x y z
N MET A 1 31.00 21.01 26.10
CA MET A 1 31.39 19.58 26.01
C MET A 1 30.12 18.76 25.99
N THR A 2 29.43 18.70 24.84
CA THR A 2 29.51 17.64 23.82
C THR A 2 28.87 16.33 24.29
N LEU A 3 27.54 16.30 24.24
CA LEU A 3 26.77 15.08 24.03
C LEU A 3 26.83 14.80 22.53
N ASP A 4 27.82 13.99 22.17
CA ASP A 4 28.17 13.63 20.80
C ASP A 4 27.60 12.24 20.49
N ARG A 5 27.14 12.06 19.25
CA ARG A 5 26.58 10.84 18.64
C ARG A 5 25.31 10.26 19.27
N ALA A 6 24.17 10.84 18.87
CA ALA A 6 23.07 9.98 18.47
C ALA A 6 23.56 9.14 17.28
N ASP A 7 23.66 7.83 17.46
CA ASP A 7 23.86 6.87 16.38
C ASP A 7 22.73 7.06 15.36
N ALA A 8 23.01 7.91 14.36
CA ALA A 8 22.20 8.02 13.18
C ALA A 8 22.28 6.66 12.48
N ALA A 9 21.24 5.84 12.69
CA ALA A 9 20.99 4.69 11.84
C ALA A 9 21.22 5.12 10.38
N PRO A 10 22.01 4.37 9.59
CA PRO A 10 22.29 4.77 8.22
C PRO A 10 20.96 5.00 7.50
N PRO A 11 20.84 6.05 6.66
CA PRO A 11 19.65 6.26 5.87
C PRO A 11 19.47 5.03 4.98
N LEU A 12 18.59 4.13 5.41
CA LEU A 12 18.29 2.92 4.66
C LEU A 12 17.59 3.39 3.39
N LEU A 13 18.32 3.29 2.28
CA LEU A 13 17.86 3.50 0.92
C LEU A 13 16.51 2.80 0.77
N ILE A 14 15.42 3.57 0.81
CA ILE A 14 14.11 3.07 0.42
C ILE A 14 14.26 2.76 -1.06
N PRO A 15 14.14 1.50 -1.50
CA PRO A 15 14.28 1.16 -2.90
C PRO A 15 13.26 1.98 -3.70
N SER A 16 13.74 2.85 -4.57
CA SER A 16 12.93 3.57 -5.53
C SER A 16 12.53 2.60 -6.64
N GLY A 17 11.26 2.20 -6.68
CA GLY A 17 10.71 1.30 -7.70
C GLY A 17 9.42 0.63 -7.26
N SER A 18 8.47 0.52 -8.19
CA SER A 18 7.19 -0.17 -7.96
C SER A 18 7.42 -1.64 -7.63
N ALA A 19 6.70 -2.16 -6.63
CA ALA A 19 6.68 -3.60 -6.35
C ALA A 19 6.22 -4.41 -7.56
N ILE A 20 6.89 -5.53 -7.84
CA ILE A 20 6.56 -6.42 -8.97
C ILE A 20 5.16 -7.04 -8.80
N ASN A 21 4.74 -7.25 -7.55
CA ASN A 21 3.36 -7.58 -7.24
C ASN A 21 3.00 -7.07 -5.83
N PRO A 22 2.19 -6.00 -5.73
CA PRO A 22 1.84 -5.40 -4.45
C PRO A 22 1.06 -6.36 -3.53
N MET A 23 0.42 -7.39 -4.08
CA MET A 23 -0.54 -8.24 -3.36
C MET A 23 -0.01 -9.61 -2.91
N VAL A 24 1.29 -9.91 -3.12
CA VAL A 24 1.89 -11.22 -2.73
C VAL A 24 1.93 -11.43 -1.22
N LEU A 25 1.94 -10.36 -0.43
CA LEU A 25 1.94 -10.46 1.02
C LEU A 25 0.50 -10.62 1.53
N ASP A 26 0.32 -11.52 2.49
CA ASP A 26 -0.96 -11.68 3.21
C ASP A 26 -1.25 -10.52 4.17
N ARG A 27 -0.28 -9.63 4.39
CA ARG A 27 -0.47 -8.43 5.21
C ARG A 27 -1.21 -7.36 4.41
N PRO A 28 -2.22 -6.71 5.00
CA PRO A 28 -2.96 -5.68 4.30
C PRO A 28 -2.15 -4.38 4.25
N MET A 29 -1.83 -3.95 3.04
CA MET A 29 -1.19 -2.65 2.79
C MET A 29 -2.06 -1.52 3.32
N LEU A 30 -1.46 -0.60 4.08
CA LEU A 30 -2.17 0.56 4.63
C LEU A 30 -2.30 1.64 3.56
N LEU A 31 -3.54 2.04 3.29
CA LEU A 31 -3.86 3.08 2.32
C LEU A 31 -3.97 4.44 3.02
N PRO A 32 -3.18 5.45 2.61
CA PRO A 32 -3.33 6.80 3.12
C PRO A 32 -4.59 7.44 2.54
N VAL A 33 -5.49 7.90 3.40
CA VAL A 33 -6.65 8.73 3.05
C VAL A 33 -6.36 10.14 3.53
N LEU A 34 -6.32 11.09 2.59
CA LEU A 34 -5.90 12.46 2.87
C LEU A 34 -7.14 13.36 2.97
N ASP A 35 -7.13 14.25 3.95
CA ASP A 35 -8.13 15.33 4.05
C ASP A 35 -7.68 16.58 3.29
N THR A 36 -8.58 17.56 3.17
CA THR A 36 -8.30 18.83 2.51
C THR A 36 -7.19 19.61 3.23
N ASN A 37 -7.24 19.71 4.56
CA ASN A 37 -6.28 20.49 5.34
C ASN A 37 -4.84 20.00 5.15
N ALA A 38 -4.61 18.68 5.15
CA ALA A 38 -3.29 18.15 4.91
C ALA A 38 -2.74 18.50 3.52
N LEU A 39 -3.58 18.44 2.48
CA LEU A 39 -3.17 18.78 1.12
C LEU A 39 -2.83 20.26 0.99
N LEU A 40 -3.62 21.14 1.60
CA LEU A 40 -3.39 22.58 1.60
C LEU A 40 -2.08 22.94 2.31
N VAL A 41 -1.83 22.34 3.48
CA VAL A 41 -0.58 22.59 4.21
C VAL A 41 0.63 22.01 3.49
N GLU A 42 0.55 20.80 2.94
CA GLU A 42 1.64 20.21 2.17
C GLU A 42 1.96 21.08 0.94
N ALA A 43 0.95 21.52 0.20
CA ALA A 43 1.13 22.40 -0.94
C ALA A 43 1.84 23.71 -0.58
N CYS A 44 1.44 24.34 0.53
CA CYS A 44 2.07 25.58 1.00
C CYS A 44 3.50 25.34 1.49
N ALA A 45 3.75 24.23 2.20
CA ALA A 45 5.10 23.87 2.67
C ALA A 45 6.06 23.54 1.52
N VAL A 46 5.58 22.84 0.49
CA VAL A 46 6.34 22.53 -0.73
C VAL A 46 6.61 23.80 -1.53
N ALA A 47 5.62 24.69 -1.66
CA ALA A 47 5.80 25.99 -2.31
C ALA A 47 6.86 26.83 -1.59
N LYS A 48 6.82 26.88 -0.25
CA LYS A 48 7.79 27.61 0.58
C LYS A 48 9.21 27.05 0.49
N SER A 49 9.34 25.73 0.34
CA SER A 49 10.64 25.05 0.21
C SER A 49 11.20 24.97 -1.22
N GLY A 50 10.51 25.59 -2.19
CA GLY A 50 10.93 25.61 -3.58
C GLY A 50 10.77 24.28 -4.31
N GLY A 51 9.81 23.44 -3.91
CA GLY A 51 9.46 22.21 -4.62
C GLY A 51 10.36 21.00 -4.34
N ARG A 52 11.16 21.03 -3.26
CA ARG A 52 12.22 20.02 -3.03
C ARG A 52 11.74 18.70 -2.44
N GLN A 53 10.60 18.66 -1.75
CA GLN A 53 10.11 17.45 -1.08
C GLN A 53 8.58 17.38 -1.08
N ASP A 54 7.99 16.71 -2.07
CA ASP A 54 6.58 16.35 -2.06
C ASP A 54 6.39 14.95 -1.46
N ARG A 55 5.78 14.90 -0.27
CA ARG A 55 5.52 13.65 0.44
C ARG A 55 4.44 12.79 -0.21
N VAL A 56 3.50 13.40 -0.95
CA VAL A 56 2.45 12.68 -1.69
C VAL A 56 3.05 11.96 -2.89
N THR A 57 3.95 12.61 -3.63
CA THR A 57 4.77 11.94 -4.66
C THR A 57 5.61 10.81 -4.04
N ALA A 58 6.17 11.01 -2.85
CA ALA A 58 6.99 9.99 -2.20
C ALA A 58 6.18 8.74 -1.78
N LEU A 59 4.93 8.92 -1.33
CA LEU A 59 4.01 7.83 -1.01
C LEU A 59 3.67 7.00 -2.26
N THR A 60 3.34 7.66 -3.37
CA THR A 60 3.02 6.99 -4.64
C THR A 60 4.22 6.29 -5.26
N ALA A 61 5.43 6.85 -5.13
CA ALA A 61 6.66 6.27 -5.69
C ALA A 61 6.96 4.84 -5.20
N THR A 62 6.46 4.46 -4.02
CA THR A 62 6.58 3.10 -3.48
C THR A 62 5.73 2.06 -4.23
N GLY A 63 4.75 2.50 -5.02
CA GLY A 63 3.74 1.65 -5.65
C GLY A 63 2.80 0.95 -4.65
N ARG A 64 2.88 1.31 -3.36
CA ARG A 64 2.21 0.60 -2.27
C ARG A 64 1.34 1.45 -1.35
N ALA A 65 1.60 2.76 -1.31
CA ALA A 65 0.83 3.70 -0.48
C ALA A 65 0.11 4.73 -1.36
N THR A 66 -0.65 4.28 -2.36
CA THR A 66 -1.44 5.17 -3.23
C THR A 66 -2.41 5.99 -2.37
N PRO A 67 -2.33 7.33 -2.38
CA PRO A 67 -3.19 8.17 -1.58
C PRO A 67 -4.56 8.39 -2.24
N TYR A 68 -5.60 8.32 -1.41
CA TYR A 68 -7.00 8.49 -1.81
C TYR A 68 -7.62 9.70 -1.11
N ILE A 69 -8.54 10.37 -1.79
CA ILE A 69 -9.30 11.51 -1.29
C ILE A 69 -10.78 11.35 -1.61
N ALA A 70 -11.63 11.94 -0.78
CA ALA A 70 -13.08 11.94 -1.02
C ALA A 70 -13.46 12.93 -2.14
N ALA A 71 -14.62 12.74 -2.77
CA ALA A 71 -15.06 13.55 -3.90
C ALA A 71 -15.27 15.05 -3.63
N HIS A 72 -15.50 15.45 -2.37
CA HIS A 72 -15.67 16.85 -1.99
C HIS A 72 -14.33 17.61 -1.87
N VAL A 73 -13.24 16.90 -1.58
CA VAL A 73 -11.92 17.49 -1.26
C VAL A 73 -11.43 18.46 -2.35
N PRO A 74 -11.53 18.16 -3.67
CA PRO A 74 -11.14 19.12 -4.70
C PRO A 74 -11.89 20.46 -4.61
N GLY A 75 -13.18 20.44 -4.28
CA GLY A 75 -13.98 21.67 -4.12
C GLY A 75 -13.55 22.47 -2.91
N GLU A 76 -13.32 21.82 -1.76
CA GLU A 76 -12.83 22.50 -0.56
C GLU A 76 -11.42 23.10 -0.74
N ILE A 77 -10.56 22.44 -1.53
CA ILE A 77 -9.24 23.00 -1.87
C ILE A 77 -9.41 24.35 -2.57
N ASP A 78 -10.34 24.46 -3.52
CA ASP A 78 -10.60 25.69 -4.24
C ASP A 78 -11.13 26.80 -3.32
N GLU A 79 -11.97 26.45 -2.34
CA GLU A 79 -12.54 27.39 -1.37
C GLU A 79 -11.53 27.88 -0.33
N HIS A 80 -10.58 27.03 0.09
CA HIS A 80 -9.74 27.30 1.26
C HIS A 80 -8.28 27.63 0.96
N LEU A 81 -7.79 27.37 -0.27
CA LEU A 81 -6.37 27.57 -0.60
C LEU A 81 -5.90 29.01 -0.35
N ALA A 82 -6.68 30.02 -0.73
CA ALA A 82 -6.31 31.42 -0.58
C ALA A 82 -6.05 31.77 0.89
N LYS A 83 -6.91 31.29 1.80
CA LYS A 83 -6.78 31.51 3.24
C LYS A 83 -5.52 30.86 3.80
N VAL A 84 -5.30 29.57 3.51
CA VAL A 84 -4.14 28.83 4.02
C VAL A 84 -2.83 29.37 3.45
N ALA A 85 -2.82 29.81 2.18
CA ALA A 85 -1.64 30.40 1.57
C ALA A 85 -1.19 31.69 2.29
N VAL A 86 -2.14 32.52 2.73
CA VAL A 86 -1.87 33.72 3.54
C VAL A 86 -1.22 33.33 4.87
N ASP A 87 -1.76 32.34 5.58
CA ASP A 87 -1.24 31.87 6.86
C ASP A 87 0.21 31.35 6.74
N PHE A 88 0.54 30.71 5.62
CA PHE A 88 1.88 30.18 5.33
C PHE A 88 2.85 31.20 4.73
N GLN A 89 2.37 32.41 4.44
CA GLN A 89 3.11 33.50 3.77
C GLN A 89 3.65 33.07 2.39
N VAL A 90 2.82 32.34 1.63
CA VAL A 90 3.13 31.92 0.25
C VAL A 90 2.09 32.50 -0.71
N SER A 91 2.47 32.71 -1.97
CA SER A 91 1.46 33.14 -2.95
C SER A 91 0.51 31.99 -3.27
N GLU A 92 -0.80 32.27 -3.31
CA GLU A 92 -1.82 31.28 -3.69
C GLU A 92 -1.46 30.65 -5.05
N ARG A 93 -1.01 31.45 -6.01
CA ARG A 93 -0.60 30.97 -7.34
C ARG A 93 0.54 29.95 -7.29
N GLN A 94 1.51 30.10 -6.38
CA GLN A 94 2.58 29.13 -6.21
C GLN A 94 2.05 27.85 -5.56
N ALA A 95 1.23 27.95 -4.51
CA ALA A 95 0.63 26.79 -3.86
C ALA A 95 -0.29 26.01 -4.81
N ARG A 96 -1.12 26.71 -5.60
CA ARG A 96 -1.96 26.14 -6.67
C ARG A 96 -1.13 25.38 -7.69
N ARG A 97 -0.03 25.98 -8.16
CA ARG A 97 0.88 25.32 -9.11
C ARG A 97 1.43 24.02 -8.54
N VAL A 98 1.82 24.00 -7.27
CA VAL A 98 2.30 22.78 -6.60
C VAL A 98 1.19 21.73 -6.53
N LEU A 99 -0.03 22.12 -6.15
CA LEU A 99 -1.19 21.22 -6.13
C LEU A 99 -1.39 20.56 -7.50
N ASP A 100 -1.54 21.37 -8.56
CA ASP A 100 -1.90 20.87 -9.88
C ASP A 100 -0.80 20.06 -10.57
N GLN A 101 0.47 20.37 -10.27
CA GLN A 101 1.61 19.79 -10.97
C GLN A 101 2.28 18.64 -10.23
N GLN A 102 2.23 18.64 -8.89
CA GLN A 102 2.97 17.68 -8.07
C GLN A 102 2.03 16.81 -7.23
N ILE A 103 1.05 17.41 -6.54
CA ILE A 103 0.26 16.67 -5.55
C ILE A 103 -0.95 15.96 -6.18
N LEU A 104 -1.87 16.71 -6.82
CA LEU A 104 -3.13 16.20 -7.35
C LEU A 104 -2.96 15.06 -8.38
N PRO A 105 -1.97 15.08 -9.30
CA PRO A 105 -1.77 13.97 -10.24
C PRO A 105 -1.50 12.62 -9.58
N ASN A 106 -1.02 12.63 -8.34
CA ASN A 106 -0.69 11.43 -7.56
C ASN A 106 -1.84 10.93 -6.69
N LEU A 107 -3.02 11.57 -6.75
CA LEU A 107 -4.18 11.25 -5.94
C LEU A 107 -5.29 10.56 -6.73
N ARG A 108 -6.07 9.75 -6.00
CA ARG A 108 -7.29 9.11 -6.49
C ARG A 108 -8.50 9.67 -5.77
N VAL A 109 -9.43 10.25 -6.52
CA VAL A 109 -10.72 10.74 -6.00
C VAL A 109 -11.72 9.60 -6.01
N VAL A 110 -12.30 9.29 -4.86
CA VAL A 110 -13.36 8.28 -4.75
C VAL A 110 -14.68 8.96 -4.45
N ASP A 111 -15.66 8.65 -5.28
CA ASP A 111 -17.04 9.09 -5.08
C ASP A 111 -17.80 8.06 -4.26
N LEU A 112 -18.39 8.49 -3.15
CA LEU A 112 -19.07 7.64 -2.18
C LEU A 112 -20.36 8.31 -1.72
N GLU A 113 -21.44 7.53 -1.69
CA GLU A 113 -22.65 7.91 -0.99
C GLU A 113 -22.41 7.74 0.52
N ILE A 114 -22.09 8.86 1.17
CA ILE A 114 -21.51 8.93 2.52
C ILE A 114 -22.35 8.20 3.58
N ARG A 115 -23.68 8.28 3.46
CA ARG A 115 -24.62 7.84 4.50
C ARG A 115 -24.73 6.32 4.63
N ASP A 116 -24.43 5.58 3.57
CA ASP A 116 -24.60 4.13 3.54
C ASP A 116 -23.36 3.37 4.00
N HIS A 117 -22.22 4.06 4.11
CA HIS A 117 -20.93 3.44 4.40
C HIS A 117 -20.34 3.78 5.77
N LEU A 118 -20.95 4.71 6.52
CA LEU A 118 -20.54 5.00 7.89
C LEU A 118 -20.98 3.88 8.84
N SER A 119 -20.00 3.23 9.45
CA SER A 119 -20.24 2.26 10.50
C SER A 119 -20.98 2.90 11.70
N PRO A 120 -21.73 2.12 12.48
CA PRO A 120 -22.37 2.63 13.69
C PRO A 120 -21.39 3.34 14.65
N ARG A 121 -20.11 2.97 14.61
CA ARG A 121 -19.06 3.55 15.45
C ARG A 121 -18.59 4.93 14.96
N THR A 122 -18.62 5.19 13.66
CA THR A 122 -18.15 6.46 13.05
C THR A 122 -19.27 7.46 12.81
N ARG A 123 -20.55 7.04 12.88
CA ARG A 123 -21.71 7.94 12.83
C ARG A 123 -21.69 9.10 13.83
N HIS A 124 -20.90 9.00 14.90
CA HIS A 124 -20.69 10.09 15.84
C HIS A 124 -20.09 11.35 15.19
N ILE A 125 -19.39 11.24 14.06
CA ILE A 125 -18.85 12.39 13.32
C ILE A 125 -19.96 13.31 12.78
N LEU A 126 -21.18 12.78 12.61
CA LEU A 126 -22.34 13.55 12.18
C LEU A 126 -23.03 14.31 13.35
N ARG A 127 -22.61 14.09 14.59
CA ARG A 127 -23.24 14.72 15.76
C ARG A 127 -22.77 16.17 15.92
N VAL A 128 -23.63 17.11 15.53
CA VAL A 128 -23.40 18.56 15.58
C VAL A 128 -24.09 19.28 16.74
N ASP A 129 -24.76 18.53 17.62
CA ASP A 129 -25.59 19.13 18.68
C ASP A 129 -24.80 20.14 19.52
N ARG A 130 -25.34 21.36 19.60
CA ARG A 130 -24.67 22.49 20.26
C ARG A 130 -24.56 22.32 21.77
N GLU A 131 -25.40 21.47 22.35
CA GLU A 131 -25.43 21.13 23.78
C GLU A 131 -24.33 20.13 24.16
N ILE A 132 -23.76 19.42 23.18
CA ILE A 132 -22.66 18.49 23.42
C ILE A 132 -21.36 19.30 23.57
N PRO A 133 -20.51 18.97 24.58
CA PRO A 133 -19.19 19.57 24.73
C PRO A 133 -18.39 19.48 23.43
N GLN A 134 -17.69 20.55 23.05
CA GLN A 134 -16.95 20.65 21.78
C GLN A 134 -16.02 19.46 21.51
N LYS A 135 -15.47 18.83 22.56
CA LYS A 135 -14.64 17.62 22.48
C LYS A 135 -15.34 16.37 21.92
N TYR A 136 -16.68 16.34 21.93
CA TYR A 136 -17.50 15.24 21.42
C TYR A 136 -18.36 15.66 20.23
N ARG A 137 -18.22 16.90 19.76
CA ARG A 137 -18.89 17.40 18.57
C ARG A 137 -18.09 16.99 17.34
N GLY A 138 -18.78 16.36 16.39
CA GLY A 138 -18.22 16.02 15.10
C GLY A 138 -18.32 17.16 14.10
N ASP A 139 -17.69 16.95 12.95
CA ASP A 139 -17.84 17.80 11.78
C ASP A 139 -18.46 16.97 10.63
N PRO A 140 -19.67 17.29 10.16
CA PRO A 140 -20.28 16.60 9.03
C PRO A 140 -19.46 16.67 7.75
N ASP A 141 -18.64 17.70 7.59
CA ASP A 141 -17.79 17.89 6.40
C ASP A 141 -16.66 16.85 6.35
N ASP A 142 -16.26 16.32 7.51
CA ASP A 142 -15.27 15.23 7.65
C ASP A 142 -15.86 13.82 7.43
N ALA A 143 -17.19 13.69 7.44
CA ALA A 143 -17.88 12.41 7.29
C ALA A 143 -17.53 11.63 6.00
N PRO A 144 -17.37 12.27 4.82
CA PRO A 144 -16.99 11.57 3.60
C PRO A 144 -15.57 11.01 3.66
N THR A 145 -14.63 11.73 4.30
CA THR A 145 -13.24 11.28 4.50
C THR A 145 -13.20 10.05 5.42
N MET A 146 -14.01 10.06 6.48
CA MET A 146 -14.18 8.89 7.35
C MET A 146 -14.79 7.69 6.61
N ALA A 147 -15.89 7.92 5.87
CA ALA A 147 -16.56 6.87 5.09
C ALA A 147 -15.60 6.24 4.07
N LEU A 148 -14.78 7.05 3.41
CA LEU A 148 -13.73 6.58 2.51
C LEU A 148 -12.68 5.73 3.22
N ALA A 149 -12.23 6.15 4.40
CA ALA A 149 -11.28 5.39 5.18
C ALA A 149 -11.83 4.01 5.58
N GLU A 150 -13.08 3.93 6.05
CA GLU A 150 -13.74 2.66 6.38
C GLU A 150 -13.97 1.77 5.15
N PHE A 151 -14.35 2.39 4.03
CA PHE A 151 -14.54 1.69 2.77
C PHE A 151 -13.25 1.00 2.30
N LEU A 152 -12.12 1.71 2.36
CA LEU A 152 -10.80 1.22 1.91
C LEU A 152 -9.98 0.49 2.99
N ALA A 153 -10.52 0.36 4.20
CA ALA A 153 -9.82 -0.17 5.36
C ALA A 153 -9.14 -1.55 5.12
N PRO A 154 -8.00 -1.84 5.78
CA PRO A 154 -7.32 -0.98 6.73
C PRO A 154 -6.61 0.21 6.05
N SER A 155 -6.82 1.39 6.62
CA SER A 155 -6.37 2.67 6.07
C SER A 155 -5.91 3.58 7.21
N VAL A 156 -5.18 4.63 6.87
CA VAL A 156 -4.74 5.67 7.81
C VAL A 156 -5.28 6.98 7.30
N ILE A 157 -6.04 7.68 8.14
CA ILE A 157 -6.46 9.06 7.86
C ILE A 157 -5.28 9.94 8.21
N VAL A 158 -4.84 10.73 7.24
CA VAL A 158 -3.75 11.67 7.42
C VAL A 158 -4.34 13.07 7.29
N THR A 159 -4.32 13.79 8.40
CA THR A 159 -5.06 15.03 8.63
C THR A 159 -4.28 15.93 9.55
N GLN A 160 -4.51 17.23 9.45
CA GLN A 160 -4.05 18.21 10.45
C GLN A 160 -5.19 18.70 11.35
N ASP A 161 -6.42 18.21 11.14
CA ASP A 161 -7.55 18.52 11.98
C ASP A 161 -7.54 17.67 13.26
N SER A 162 -7.87 18.33 14.37
CA SER A 162 -8.13 17.72 15.65
C SER A 162 -9.43 16.88 15.68
N VAL A 163 -10.38 17.07 14.76
CA VAL A 163 -11.67 16.35 14.78
C VAL A 163 -11.45 14.83 14.78
N PHE A 164 -10.67 14.32 13.82
CA PHE A 164 -10.38 12.88 13.72
C PHE A 164 -9.56 12.34 14.89
N SER A 165 -8.65 13.14 15.44
CA SER A 165 -7.82 12.71 16.59
C SER A 165 -8.63 12.63 17.88
N ARG A 166 -9.60 13.54 18.09
CA ARG A 166 -10.53 13.50 19.23
C ARG A 166 -11.37 12.23 19.26
N PHE A 167 -11.71 11.69 18.08
CA PHE A 167 -12.43 10.43 17.96
C PHE A 167 -11.52 9.18 17.86
N GLY A 168 -10.19 9.36 17.93
CA GLY A 168 -9.21 8.28 17.91
C GLY A 168 -9.03 7.62 16.55
N PHE A 169 -9.28 8.36 15.46
CA PHE A 169 -9.20 7.86 14.09
C PHE A 169 -8.02 8.42 13.28
N ALA A 170 -7.31 9.42 13.79
CA ALA A 170 -6.12 9.96 13.14
C ALA A 170 -5.10 10.54 14.12
N VAL A 171 -3.85 10.61 13.70
CA VAL A 171 -2.76 11.31 14.40
C VAL A 171 -2.57 12.68 13.75
N ILE A 172 -2.54 13.75 14.56
CA ILE A 172 -2.44 15.15 14.09
C ILE A 172 -1.10 15.41 13.37
N GLU A 173 -0.06 14.64 13.70
CA GLU A 173 1.28 14.81 13.15
C GLU A 173 1.45 14.07 11.82
N TRP A 174 1.18 14.79 10.74
CA TRP A 174 1.32 14.35 9.34
C TRP A 174 2.70 13.75 9.00
N ILE A 175 3.80 14.36 9.50
CA ILE A 175 5.16 13.98 9.11
C ILE A 175 5.55 12.57 9.61
N PRO A 176 5.45 12.25 10.92
CA PRO A 176 5.74 10.90 11.40
C PRO A 176 4.85 9.83 10.78
N VAL A 177 3.58 10.16 10.50
CA VAL A 177 2.63 9.22 9.87
C VAL A 177 3.08 8.89 8.45
N VAL A 178 3.34 9.88 7.62
CA VAL A 178 3.77 9.65 6.23
C VAL A 178 5.12 8.94 6.19
N GLN A 179 6.07 9.29 7.06
CA GLN A 179 7.35 8.58 7.17
C GLN A 179 7.15 7.11 7.55
N SER A 180 6.28 6.82 8.52
CA SER A 180 5.97 5.45 8.95
C SER A 180 5.30 4.66 7.83
N VAL A 181 4.32 5.25 7.13
CA VAL A 181 3.63 4.62 5.99
C VAL A 181 4.61 4.36 4.85
N MET A 182 5.44 5.33 4.46
CA MET A 182 6.47 5.13 3.44
C MET A 182 7.46 4.03 3.83
N ARG A 183 7.86 3.99 5.10
CA ARG A 183 8.80 3.01 5.61
C ARG A 183 8.23 1.60 5.57
N MET A 184 6.99 1.42 6.01
CA MET A 184 6.27 0.15 5.89
C MET A 184 6.07 -0.25 4.43
N ALA A 185 5.67 0.68 3.56
CA ALA A 185 5.50 0.43 2.14
C ALA A 185 6.81 -0.03 1.48
N GLY A 186 7.95 0.55 1.87
CA GLY A 186 9.29 0.13 1.44
C GLY A 186 9.69 -1.27 1.91
N LEU A 187 9.39 -1.61 3.17
CA LEU A 187 9.61 -2.97 3.71
C LEU A 187 8.76 -4.01 2.97
N GLU A 188 7.49 -3.68 2.70
CA GLU A 188 6.57 -4.52 1.92
C GLU A 188 7.03 -4.68 0.46
N ALA A 189 7.48 -3.59 -0.19
CA ALA A 189 8.18 -3.57 -1.50
C ALA A 189 9.23 -4.67 -1.57
N THR A 190 10.15 -4.60 -0.62
CA THR A 190 11.31 -5.49 -0.56
C THR A 190 10.89 -6.95 -0.35
N ALA A 191 9.98 -7.22 0.59
CA ALA A 191 9.53 -8.56 0.90
C ALA A 191 8.78 -9.23 -0.28
N ALA A 192 7.91 -8.50 -0.95
CA ALA A 192 7.17 -9.06 -2.09
C ALA A 192 8.06 -9.32 -3.30
N ASN A 193 9.00 -8.42 -3.61
CA ASN A 193 9.95 -8.63 -4.69
C ASN A 193 10.82 -9.88 -4.42
N ALA A 194 11.23 -10.09 -3.17
CA ALA A 194 11.96 -11.29 -2.77
C ALA A 194 11.12 -12.56 -2.97
N LEU A 195 9.84 -12.57 -2.58
CA LEU A 195 8.96 -13.72 -2.78
C LEU A 195 8.73 -14.05 -4.25
N VAL A 196 8.54 -13.05 -5.11
CA VAL A 196 8.42 -13.27 -6.56
C VAL A 196 9.71 -13.85 -7.14
N ALA A 197 10.87 -13.33 -6.72
CA ALA A 197 12.16 -13.87 -7.17
C ALA A 197 12.37 -15.33 -6.70
N ILE A 198 11.96 -15.66 -5.48
CA ILE A 198 11.99 -17.03 -4.97
C ILE A 198 11.05 -17.94 -5.76
N ASP A 199 9.83 -17.50 -6.04
CA ASP A 199 8.87 -18.26 -6.84
C ASP A 199 9.41 -18.52 -8.26
N TRP A 200 9.99 -17.51 -8.92
CA TRP A 200 10.66 -17.69 -10.20
C TRP A 200 11.82 -18.68 -10.13
N ALA A 201 12.66 -18.60 -9.09
CA ALA A 201 13.76 -19.54 -8.91
C ALA A 201 13.26 -20.98 -8.71
N LEU A 202 12.18 -21.15 -7.94
CA LEU A 202 11.53 -22.45 -7.73
C LEU A 202 10.89 -22.99 -9.01
N GLN A 203 10.18 -22.16 -9.76
CA GLN A 203 9.57 -22.55 -11.03
C GLN A 203 10.62 -22.95 -12.07
N LEU A 204 11.72 -22.20 -12.18
CA LEU A 204 12.83 -22.54 -13.08
C LEU A 204 13.48 -23.86 -12.68
N SER A 205 13.69 -24.08 -11.38
CA SER A 205 14.25 -25.33 -10.85
C SER A 205 13.30 -26.51 -11.08
N GLY A 206 12.01 -26.33 -10.78
CA GLY A 206 10.96 -27.32 -10.96
C GLY A 206 10.72 -27.69 -12.43
N ALA A 207 10.76 -26.71 -13.34
CA ALA A 207 10.71 -26.95 -14.78
C ALA A 207 11.90 -27.77 -15.27
N GLY A 208 13.10 -27.54 -14.70
CA GLY A 208 14.27 -28.37 -14.93
C GLY A 208 14.06 -29.83 -14.51
N ILE A 209 13.54 -30.05 -13.31
CA ILE A 209 13.23 -31.39 -12.78
C ILE A 209 12.13 -32.06 -13.61
N HIS A 210 11.07 -31.34 -13.96
CA HIS A 210 9.97 -31.87 -14.75
C HIS A 210 10.42 -32.28 -16.17
N ARG A 211 11.27 -31.48 -16.83
CA ARG A 211 11.86 -31.84 -18.12
C ARG A 211 12.74 -33.09 -18.02
N LEU A 212 13.49 -33.25 -16.93
CA LEU A 212 14.24 -34.48 -16.62
C LEU A 212 13.32 -35.70 -16.46
N VAL A 213 12.19 -35.55 -15.76
CA VAL A 213 11.19 -36.63 -15.57
C VAL A 213 10.50 -37.00 -16.89
N VAL A 214 10.13 -36.01 -17.71
CA VAL A 214 9.54 -36.25 -19.04
C VAL A 214 10.55 -36.91 -19.98
N LEU A 215 11.82 -36.49 -19.95
CA LEU A 215 12.90 -37.13 -20.70
C LEU A 215 13.10 -38.59 -20.24
N MET A 216 13.04 -38.86 -18.94
CA MET A 216 13.14 -40.21 -18.38
C MET A 216 11.99 -41.12 -18.80
N ARG A 217 10.77 -40.58 -18.92
CA ARG A 217 9.60 -41.31 -19.45
C ARG A 217 9.66 -41.57 -20.96
N ARG A 218 10.17 -40.62 -21.75
CA ARG A 218 10.21 -40.74 -23.22
C ARG A 218 11.44 -41.47 -23.73
N ASN A 219 12.56 -41.35 -23.05
CA ASN A 219 13.83 -41.92 -23.50
C ASN A 219 14.75 -42.23 -22.29
N PRO A 220 14.52 -43.36 -21.61
CA PRO A 220 15.17 -43.68 -20.33
C PRO A 220 16.70 -43.76 -20.47
N LEU A 221 17.23 -44.22 -21.60
CA LEU A 221 18.68 -44.27 -21.86
C LEU A 221 19.30 -42.87 -21.93
N ALA A 222 18.69 -41.94 -22.67
CA ALA A 222 19.17 -40.56 -22.75
C ALA A 222 19.10 -39.84 -21.40
N ALA A 223 18.06 -40.12 -20.60
CA ALA A 223 17.95 -39.60 -19.24
C ALA A 223 19.02 -40.20 -18.31
N THR A 224 19.34 -41.49 -18.44
CA THR A 224 20.39 -42.13 -17.63
C THR A 224 21.77 -41.56 -17.98
N ILE A 225 22.04 -41.29 -19.26
CA ILE A 225 23.28 -40.63 -19.71
C ILE A 225 23.33 -39.18 -19.21
N ALA A 226 22.22 -38.44 -19.28
CA ALA A 226 22.17 -37.06 -18.80
C ALA A 226 22.35 -36.97 -17.28
N VAL A 227 21.67 -37.82 -16.51
CA VAL A 227 21.80 -37.88 -15.04
C VAL A 227 23.19 -38.42 -14.66
N GLY A 228 23.70 -39.43 -15.35
CA GLY A 228 25.04 -39.98 -15.13
C GLY A 228 26.14 -38.95 -15.43
N GLY A 229 26.01 -38.19 -16.52
CA GLY A 229 26.91 -37.10 -16.87
C GLY A 229 26.84 -35.95 -15.86
N LEU A 230 25.65 -35.59 -15.38
CA LEU A 230 25.47 -34.60 -14.33
C LEU A 230 26.09 -35.06 -13.00
N LEU A 231 25.87 -36.31 -12.60
CA LEU A 231 26.45 -36.91 -11.40
C LEU A 231 27.97 -37.02 -11.50
N LEU A 232 28.50 -37.40 -12.67
CA LEU A 232 29.94 -37.46 -12.91
C LEU A 232 30.57 -36.07 -12.88
N TRP A 233 29.93 -35.07 -13.50
CA TRP A 233 30.36 -33.68 -13.44
C TRP A 233 30.30 -33.13 -12.01
N CYS A 234 29.23 -33.45 -11.27
CA CYS A 234 29.10 -33.12 -9.85
C CYS A 234 30.19 -33.83 -9.01
N TYR A 235 30.53 -35.08 -9.32
CA TYR A 235 31.57 -35.83 -8.62
C TYR A 235 32.95 -35.25 -8.89
N GLN A 236 33.29 -34.99 -10.16
CA GLN A 236 34.57 -34.44 -10.59
C GLN A 236 34.84 -33.04 -10.03
N ASN A 237 33.80 -32.22 -9.91
CA ASN A 237 33.91 -30.91 -9.29
C ASN A 237 33.70 -30.95 -7.75
N GLY A 238 33.69 -32.14 -7.15
CA GLY A 238 33.61 -32.34 -5.70
C GLY A 238 32.26 -31.96 -5.06
N TYR A 239 31.20 -31.76 -5.83
CA TYR A 239 29.85 -31.45 -5.31
C TYR A 239 29.23 -32.62 -4.54
N LEU A 240 29.72 -33.86 -4.69
CA LEU A 240 29.15 -35.07 -4.07
C LEU A 240 29.90 -35.57 -2.81
N THR A 241 30.99 -34.93 -2.40
CA THR A 241 31.70 -35.33 -1.17
C THR A 241 30.96 -34.83 0.08
N ARG A 242 30.88 -35.69 1.11
CA ARG A 242 30.16 -35.43 2.37
C ARG A 242 30.63 -34.16 3.08
N ASP A 243 31.93 -33.88 3.02
CA ASP A 243 32.53 -32.70 3.64
C ASP A 243 32.18 -31.41 2.88
N ASN A 244 32.14 -31.44 1.55
CA ASN A 244 31.68 -30.31 0.75
C ASN A 244 30.18 -30.05 0.94
N TRP A 245 29.36 -31.09 1.10
CA TRP A 245 27.95 -30.93 1.43
C TRP A 245 27.74 -30.32 2.81
N ARG A 246 28.46 -30.80 3.84
CA ARG A 246 28.42 -30.20 5.19
C ARG A 246 28.89 -28.75 5.18
N GLN A 247 29.98 -28.46 4.48
CA GLN A 247 30.52 -27.10 4.39
C GLN A 247 29.62 -26.16 3.58
N ARG A 248 28.90 -26.67 2.59
CA ARG A 248 27.93 -25.87 1.82
C ARG A 248 26.62 -25.68 2.56
N LEU A 249 26.13 -26.69 3.29
CA LEU A 249 25.01 -26.55 4.22
C LEU A 249 25.35 -25.61 5.38
N SER A 250 26.58 -25.66 5.91
CA SER A 250 27.02 -24.73 6.96
C SER A 250 27.15 -23.32 6.40
N ARG A 251 27.76 -23.12 5.22
CA ARG A 251 27.81 -21.82 4.55
C ARG A 251 26.42 -21.30 4.15
N ALA A 252 25.52 -22.18 3.72
CA ALA A 252 24.13 -21.81 3.45
C ALA A 252 23.38 -21.47 4.74
N GLY A 253 23.64 -22.18 5.84
CA GLY A 253 23.16 -21.86 7.18
C GLY A 253 23.68 -20.51 7.67
N GLU A 254 24.98 -20.27 7.55
CA GLU A 254 25.65 -19.01 7.88
C GLU A 254 25.19 -17.84 7.01
N ALA A 255 24.81 -18.10 5.75
CA ALA A 255 24.23 -17.10 4.85
C ALA A 255 22.73 -16.86 5.10
N THR A 256 22.00 -17.85 5.61
CA THR A 256 20.56 -17.73 5.92
C THR A 256 20.30 -17.10 7.30
N VAL A 257 21.18 -17.29 8.28
CA VAL A 257 21.09 -16.61 9.60
C VAL A 257 21.01 -15.08 9.50
N PRO A 258 21.87 -14.36 8.76
CA PRO A 258 21.77 -12.90 8.64
C PRO A 258 20.50 -12.50 7.86
N LEU A 259 20.07 -13.29 6.88
CA LEU A 259 18.81 -13.05 6.17
C LEU A 259 17.59 -13.20 7.10
N LEU A 260 17.57 -14.22 7.95
CA LEU A 260 16.52 -14.42 8.95
C LEU A 260 16.52 -13.32 10.01
N LYS A 261 17.70 -12.85 10.43
CA LYS A 261 17.82 -11.71 11.35
C LYS A 261 17.31 -10.41 10.71
N LEU A 262 17.67 -10.15 9.46
CA LEU A 262 17.17 -8.99 8.69
C LEU A 262 15.66 -9.08 8.48
N ALA A 263 15.13 -10.26 8.15
CA ALA A 263 13.69 -10.48 8.01
C ALA A 263 12.94 -10.26 9.34
N ASN A 264 13.44 -10.80 10.45
CA ASN A 264 12.85 -10.60 11.77
C ASN A 264 12.95 -9.14 12.24
N ALA A 265 14.06 -8.46 11.97
CA ALA A 265 14.23 -7.03 12.26
C ALA A 265 13.22 -6.20 11.46
N GLY A 266 13.09 -6.45 10.15
CA GLY A 266 12.10 -5.80 9.30
C GLY A 266 10.66 -6.09 9.73
N MET A 267 10.35 -7.31 10.17
CA MET A 267 9.02 -7.65 10.70
C MET A 267 8.71 -6.95 12.02
N THR A 268 9.71 -6.81 12.90
CA THR A 268 9.59 -6.10 14.18
C THR A 268 9.42 -4.61 13.94
N GLU A 269 10.20 -4.03 13.03
CA GLU A 269 10.09 -2.63 12.62
C GLU A 269 8.72 -2.33 12.00
N HIS A 270 8.27 -3.16 11.05
CA HIS A 270 6.95 -3.04 10.44
C HIS A 270 5.83 -3.07 11.49
N LYS A 271 5.92 -3.99 12.46
CA LYS A 271 4.95 -4.07 13.55
C LYS A 271 4.98 -2.84 14.45
N ALA A 272 6.16 -2.39 14.86
CA ALA A 272 6.31 -1.20 15.70
C ALA A 272 5.74 0.07 15.02
N LEU A 273 5.98 0.23 13.71
CA LEU A 273 5.43 1.32 12.91
C LEU A 273 3.91 1.19 12.72
N SER A 274 3.39 -0.03 12.56
CA SER A 274 1.95 -0.24 12.49
C SER A 274 1.26 0.02 13.83
N ASP A 275 1.90 -0.33 14.95
CA ASP A 275 1.36 -0.15 16.29
C ASP A 275 1.38 1.33 16.73
N SER A 276 2.25 2.15 16.15
CA SER A 276 2.28 3.61 16.39
C SER A 276 1.24 4.38 15.57
N LEU A 277 0.58 3.74 14.60
CA LEU A 277 -0.40 4.37 13.73
C LEU A 277 -1.83 4.10 14.18
N LEU A 278 -2.67 5.12 14.11
CA LEU A 278 -4.11 4.96 14.27
C LEU A 278 -4.71 4.45 12.96
N VAL A 279 -4.84 3.13 12.88
CA VAL A 279 -5.39 2.43 11.71
C VAL A 279 -6.91 2.32 11.82
N VAL A 280 -7.62 2.83 10.81
CA VAL A 280 -9.05 2.57 10.63
C VAL A 280 -9.22 1.11 10.25
N LYS A 281 -9.90 0.35 11.11
CA LYS A 281 -10.10 -1.09 10.92
C LYS A 281 -11.27 -1.37 9.99
N PRO A 282 -11.19 -2.44 9.18
CA PRO A 282 -12.32 -2.84 8.37
C PRO A 282 -13.51 -3.29 9.25
N PRO A 283 -14.77 -3.05 8.82
CA PRO A 283 -15.94 -3.68 9.41
C PRO A 283 -15.80 -5.20 9.45
N ALA A 284 -16.38 -5.81 10.49
CA ALA A 284 -16.35 -7.25 10.70
C ALA A 284 -16.95 -8.05 9.54
N TYR A 285 -17.97 -7.49 8.89
CA TYR A 285 -18.65 -8.09 7.75
C TYR A 285 -18.62 -7.11 6.57
N PRO A 286 -17.56 -7.13 5.74
CA PRO A 286 -17.47 -6.23 4.62
C PRO A 286 -18.43 -6.65 3.49
N THR A 287 -18.98 -5.66 2.79
CA THR A 287 -19.82 -5.91 1.61
C THR A 287 -18.99 -6.34 0.39
N CYS A 288 -19.64 -6.81 -0.67
CA CYS A 288 -18.96 -7.21 -1.91
C CYS A 288 -18.18 -6.03 -2.51
N GLU A 289 -18.76 -4.85 -2.47
CA GLU A 289 -18.19 -3.60 -2.96
C GLU A 289 -16.98 -3.18 -2.12
N GLN A 290 -17.06 -3.30 -0.80
CA GLN A 290 -15.91 -3.02 0.08
C GLN A 290 -14.76 -4.00 -0.19
N LEU A 291 -15.04 -5.29 -0.38
CA LEU A 291 -14.02 -6.28 -0.71
C LEU A 291 -13.36 -6.00 -2.07
N ALA A 292 -14.18 -5.73 -3.09
CA ALA A 292 -13.72 -5.35 -4.43
C ALA A 292 -12.85 -4.09 -4.38
N ALA A 293 -13.33 -3.04 -3.72
CA ALA A 293 -12.63 -1.77 -3.65
C ALA A 293 -11.30 -1.87 -2.91
N ARG A 294 -11.28 -2.57 -1.77
CA ARG A 294 -10.05 -2.81 -1.00
C ARG A 294 -9.00 -3.56 -1.80
N TYR A 295 -9.42 -4.52 -2.60
CA TYR A 295 -8.50 -5.28 -3.44
C TYR A 295 -7.95 -4.41 -4.57
N LEU A 296 -8.83 -3.76 -5.34
CA LEU A 296 -8.46 -2.88 -6.44
C LEU A 296 -7.54 -1.73 -5.98
N ALA A 297 -7.86 -1.11 -4.84
CA ALA A 297 -7.10 0.02 -4.32
C ALA A 297 -5.65 -0.34 -3.94
N ARG A 298 -5.39 -1.58 -3.52
CA ARG A 298 -4.06 -2.10 -3.18
C ARG A 298 -3.35 -2.75 -4.37
N CYS A 299 -4.10 -3.31 -5.30
CA CYS A 299 -3.55 -3.91 -6.51
C CYS A 299 -2.87 -2.85 -7.39
N GLY A 300 -3.35 -1.60 -7.36
CA GLY A 300 -2.74 -0.47 -8.07
C GLY A 300 -2.86 -0.54 -9.59
N ARG A 301 -3.53 -1.58 -10.12
CA ARG A 301 -3.82 -1.77 -11.54
C ARG A 301 -5.30 -2.10 -11.76
N PRO A 302 -5.88 -1.68 -12.89
CA PRO A 302 -7.23 -2.10 -13.26
C PRO A 302 -7.31 -3.61 -13.47
N LEU A 303 -8.42 -4.23 -13.07
CA LEU A 303 -8.67 -5.68 -13.22
C LEU A 303 -10.01 -5.95 -13.89
N THR A 304 -10.12 -7.09 -14.56
CA THR A 304 -11.42 -7.58 -15.03
C THR A 304 -12.24 -8.12 -13.84
N PRO A 305 -13.58 -8.19 -13.95
CA PRO A 305 -14.39 -8.84 -12.92
C PRO A 305 -14.02 -10.31 -12.69
N GLY A 306 -13.52 -11.00 -13.73
CA GLY A 306 -13.01 -12.37 -13.64
C GLY A 306 -11.72 -12.45 -12.81
N ASP A 307 -10.72 -11.63 -13.13
CA ASP A 307 -9.46 -11.60 -12.39
C ASP A 307 -9.67 -11.21 -10.91
N LEU A 308 -10.60 -10.29 -10.67
CA LEU A 308 -10.97 -9.86 -9.32
C LEU A 308 -11.68 -10.99 -8.55
N SER A 309 -12.60 -11.72 -9.20
CA SER A 309 -13.27 -12.89 -8.63
C SER A 309 -12.26 -13.95 -8.21
N ASP A 310 -11.33 -14.31 -9.09
CA ASP A 310 -10.28 -15.29 -8.81
C ASP A 310 -9.36 -14.84 -7.67
N ALA A 311 -9.04 -13.55 -7.64
CA ALA A 311 -8.21 -12.98 -6.59
C ALA A 311 -8.88 -12.96 -5.21
N LEU A 312 -10.19 -12.68 -5.16
CA LEU A 312 -10.99 -12.73 -3.95
C LEU A 312 -11.20 -14.18 -3.49
N ALA A 313 -11.39 -15.13 -4.42
CA ALA A 313 -11.51 -16.55 -4.12
C ALA A 313 -10.23 -17.11 -3.46
N ARG A 314 -9.04 -16.68 -3.90
CA ARG A 314 -7.76 -17.00 -3.23
C ARG A 314 -7.69 -16.53 -1.78
N ARG A 315 -8.55 -15.60 -1.38
CA ARG A 315 -8.69 -15.05 -0.01
C ARG A 315 -9.96 -15.54 0.69
N SER A 316 -10.52 -16.65 0.22
CA SER A 316 -11.73 -17.28 0.78
C SER A 316 -13.01 -16.44 0.63
N HIS A 317 -13.05 -15.50 -0.31
CA HIS A 317 -14.25 -14.75 -0.66
C HIS A 317 -14.82 -15.26 -1.98
N THR A 318 -15.96 -15.96 -1.91
CA THR A 318 -16.61 -16.55 -3.09
C THR A 318 -17.62 -15.56 -3.65
N ILE A 319 -17.22 -14.78 -4.66
CA ILE A 319 -18.09 -13.80 -5.35
C ILE A 319 -17.93 -13.98 -6.85
N SER A 320 -19.03 -14.17 -7.58
CA SER A 320 -18.97 -14.36 -9.03
C SER A 320 -18.56 -13.09 -9.78
N ALA A 321 -17.87 -13.25 -10.91
CA ALA A 321 -17.52 -12.15 -11.80
C ALA A 321 -18.74 -11.33 -12.26
N ALA A 322 -19.87 -12.00 -12.52
CA ALA A 322 -21.11 -11.33 -12.91
C ALA A 322 -21.71 -10.48 -11.78
N GLN A 323 -21.62 -10.95 -10.53
CA GLN A 323 -22.03 -10.18 -9.36
C GLN A 323 -21.12 -8.95 -9.17
N LEU A 324 -19.80 -9.15 -9.19
CA LEU A 324 -18.83 -8.05 -9.09
C LEU A 324 -19.07 -6.99 -10.16
N LYS A 325 -19.31 -7.40 -11.41
CA LYS A 325 -19.60 -6.48 -12.50
C LYS A 325 -20.84 -5.64 -12.23
N ARG A 326 -21.95 -6.27 -11.84
CA ARG A 326 -23.21 -5.55 -11.51
C ARG A 326 -23.02 -4.57 -10.36
N ASP A 327 -22.31 -4.97 -9.32
CA ASP A 327 -22.11 -4.15 -8.12
C ASP A 327 -21.20 -2.95 -8.44
N MET A 328 -20.11 -3.18 -9.20
CA MET A 328 -19.21 -2.12 -9.65
C MET A 328 -19.87 -1.16 -10.65
N GLU A 329 -20.75 -1.64 -11.53
CA GLU A 329 -21.51 -0.77 -12.46
C GLU A 329 -22.48 0.17 -11.75
N LYS A 330 -23.02 -0.25 -10.59
CA LYS A 330 -24.00 0.54 -9.83
C LYS A 330 -23.36 1.53 -8.86
N HIS A 331 -22.09 1.35 -8.51
CA HIS A 331 -21.48 2.08 -7.40
C HIS A 331 -20.42 3.07 -7.90
N ALA A 332 -20.61 4.36 -7.58
CA ALA A 332 -19.80 5.48 -8.08
C ALA A 332 -18.31 5.44 -7.71
N ALA A 333 -17.92 4.62 -6.72
CA ALA A 333 -16.54 4.43 -6.31
C ALA A 333 -15.69 3.74 -7.39
N PHE A 334 -16.34 2.95 -8.25
CA PHE A 334 -15.68 2.18 -9.29
C PHE A 334 -15.74 2.92 -10.63
N VAL A 335 -14.60 2.95 -11.30
CA VAL A 335 -14.44 3.59 -12.59
C VAL A 335 -14.00 2.54 -13.60
N ARG A 336 -14.71 2.50 -14.72
CA ARG A 336 -14.36 1.64 -15.84
C ARG A 336 -13.22 2.27 -16.64
N ALA A 337 -12.11 1.55 -16.74
CA ALA A 337 -11.00 1.86 -17.63
C ALA A 337 -11.26 1.29 -19.04
N PRO A 338 -10.52 1.70 -20.09
CA PRO A 338 -10.66 1.13 -21.42
C PRO A 338 -10.63 -0.41 -21.39
N GLY A 339 -11.63 -1.04 -22.00
CA GLY A 339 -11.88 -2.49 -21.92
C GLY A 339 -12.97 -2.87 -20.90
N ASP A 340 -12.91 -4.09 -20.38
CA ASP A 340 -13.74 -4.56 -19.25
C ASP A 340 -12.94 -4.51 -17.95
N LEU A 341 -12.13 -3.46 -17.79
CA LEU A 341 -11.23 -3.26 -16.67
C LEU A 341 -11.80 -2.22 -15.69
N TRP A 342 -11.63 -2.49 -14.41
CA TRP A 342 -12.18 -1.68 -13.33
C TRP A 342 -11.10 -1.23 -12.35
N THR A 343 -11.23 -0.01 -11.86
CA THR A 343 -10.36 0.57 -10.83
C THR A 343 -11.20 1.32 -9.80
N VAL A 344 -10.63 1.60 -8.63
CA VAL A 344 -11.25 2.47 -7.62
C VAL A 344 -10.81 3.91 -7.82
N GLY A 345 -11.78 4.81 -7.70
CA GLY A 345 -11.62 6.23 -7.86
C GLY A 345 -11.20 6.64 -9.27
N ARG A 346 -11.26 7.94 -9.53
CA ARG A 346 -10.75 8.58 -10.75
C ARG A 346 -9.46 9.34 -10.44
N PRO A 347 -8.56 9.55 -11.41
CA PRO A 347 -7.49 10.52 -11.22
C PRO A 347 -8.10 11.90 -10.97
N VAL A 348 -7.46 12.72 -10.13
CA VAL A 348 -7.80 14.15 -10.06
C VAL A 348 -7.49 14.73 -11.44
N ARG A 349 -8.51 15.17 -12.18
CA ARG A 349 -8.32 15.76 -13.52
C ARG A 349 -7.69 17.14 -13.38
N ARG A 350 -6.85 17.50 -14.34
CA ARG A 350 -6.50 18.90 -14.64
C ARG A 350 -7.68 19.62 -15.29
#